data_AF-A0A1Q7B1R7-F1
#
_entry.id   AF-A0A1Q7B1R7-F1
#
_cell.length_a   1.000
_cell.length_b   1.000
_cell.length_c   1.000
_cell.angle_alpha   90.00
_cell.angle_beta   90.00
_cell.angle_gamma   90.00
#
_symmetry.space_group_name_H-M   'P 1'
#
loop_
_entity.id
_entity.type
_entity.pdbx_description
1 polymer ?
#
loop_
_entity_poly.entity_id
_entity_poly.type
_entity_poly.pdbx_seq_one_letter_code
_entity_poly.pdbx_strand_id
1 'polypeptide(L)'
;MQQGRNAVYRTALLGLFVLLLAIGIVSAPQVARLVSAASTSSNGVMTGTYFDHSVIIIMEDHGIWEVCAQNPPPCSSANGDPYMASLANGYAIGSQYLGINHFSEANYRALLAGDTFGCSNNGCPPVSNPNLVDRLEAAGLTWKGYMENQAVASGCDTTYHEPYTPEHNPFVGFTDILNNPARCSKVVLANPNSCTVTDCAVVDDLNSASAPNLMWLTPNNCNNMHGFTGICPTSIPAGDNYLKSLVPNILSSQTFTTQRSALFIVFDEGNGYCPLNNTSEDCVYAVWVGPLAKTNYATSNLYNHYSWTRTIEVNWNLPSLTSNDANAKPMSEFLKSTTPPVILSTSFTYSPSSPQVSQNVWFTASASGGTGPYNFSWTFGDGSAGKGATAYHTYSTAGSYNVILTTRDSSPSQQTATSQQTINVTSPPPPPPSLTASFTYSVANPATGETVSFTGSASGGTSPYSYSWNFGDSQSSTGSSANHVYQNTGTYTVVLMVTDSLGHLANATHTITVSAALSATYTYTPSNPTVVVPVQFTAIATGGTQPYSYSWDFGDGTTGNGASISHSYLLPGTYTVTLTVVDANGLTTTTSATITVTASVPLTTTTATSPVTVTSGIAGH
;
A
#
# COMPACT_ATOMS: atom_id res chain seq x y z
N MET A 1 8.88 -25.62 20.14
CA MET A 1 7.63 -25.96 19.42
C MET A 1 7.22 -24.73 18.62
N GLN A 2 6.80 -24.90 17.36
CA GLN A 2 6.48 -23.88 16.32
C GLN A 2 7.53 -23.52 15.25
N GLN A 3 8.41 -24.45 14.82
CA GLN A 3 9.07 -24.36 13.50
C GLN A 3 9.27 -25.73 12.81
N GLY A 4 8.29 -26.64 12.91
CA GLY A 4 8.42 -28.02 12.41
C GLY A 4 7.19 -28.62 11.73
N ARG A 5 6.25 -27.80 11.23
CA ARG A 5 4.98 -28.30 10.64
C ARG A 5 4.72 -27.93 9.18
N ASN A 6 5.59 -27.16 8.52
CA ASN A 6 5.40 -26.74 7.12
C ASN A 6 6.22 -27.54 6.08
N ALA A 7 7.01 -28.55 6.50
CA ALA A 7 7.82 -29.35 5.59
C ALA A 7 7.17 -30.68 5.17
N VAL A 8 6.07 -31.12 5.79
CA VAL A 8 5.43 -32.43 5.53
C VAL A 8 4.30 -32.35 4.48
N TYR A 9 3.78 -31.17 4.18
CA TYR A 9 2.70 -31.01 3.18
C TYR A 9 3.19 -30.83 1.73
N ARG A 10 4.49 -30.60 1.49
CA ARG A 10 5.02 -30.40 0.12
C ARG A 10 5.53 -31.67 -0.57
N THR A 11 5.77 -32.77 0.17
CA THR A 11 6.17 -34.07 -0.40
C THR A 11 4.99 -35.04 -0.59
N ALA A 12 3.84 -34.80 0.03
CA ALA A 12 2.65 -35.63 -0.15
C ALA A 12 1.83 -35.30 -1.43
N LEU A 13 1.95 -34.08 -1.98
CA LEU A 13 1.23 -33.70 -3.21
C LEU A 13 1.96 -34.11 -4.51
N LEU A 14 3.27 -34.33 -4.49
CA LEU A 14 4.00 -34.86 -5.66
C LEU A 14 3.87 -36.39 -5.82
N GLY A 15 3.64 -37.12 -4.72
CA GLY A 15 3.49 -38.58 -4.74
C GLY A 15 2.13 -39.07 -5.26
N LEU A 16 1.09 -38.23 -5.21
CA LEU A 16 -0.25 -38.60 -5.69
C LEU A 16 -0.46 -38.33 -7.20
N PHE A 17 0.42 -37.53 -7.82
CA PHE A 17 0.35 -37.18 -9.24
C PHE A 17 1.01 -38.21 -10.17
N VAL A 18 1.81 -39.14 -9.63
CA VAL A 18 2.52 -40.16 -10.43
C VAL A 18 1.76 -41.49 -10.52
N LEU A 19 0.69 -41.69 -9.74
CA LEU A 19 -0.08 -42.94 -9.73
C LEU A 19 -1.37 -42.93 -10.57
N LEU A 20 -1.75 -41.80 -11.18
CA LEU A 20 -2.97 -41.68 -12.01
C LEU A 20 -2.71 -41.61 -13.52
N LEU A 21 -1.47 -41.83 -13.96
CA LEU A 21 -1.08 -41.82 -15.38
C LEU A 21 -0.94 -43.22 -16.01
N ALA A 22 -1.35 -44.29 -15.30
CA ALA A 22 -1.16 -45.67 -15.75
C ALA A 22 -2.45 -46.40 -16.16
N ILE A 23 -3.63 -45.76 -16.14
CA ILE A 23 -4.86 -46.38 -16.66
C ILE A 23 -5.56 -45.36 -17.53
N GLY A 24 -5.24 -45.40 -18.82
CA GLY A 24 -5.88 -44.58 -19.83
C GLY A 24 -7.37 -44.89 -19.92
N ILE A 25 -8.19 -43.86 -19.77
CA ILE A 25 -9.49 -43.61 -20.40
C ILE A 25 -9.87 -42.17 -20.01
N VAL A 26 -10.54 -41.47 -20.94
CA VAL A 26 -11.10 -40.10 -20.89
C VAL A 26 -10.28 -39.03 -21.63
N SER A 27 -10.92 -38.55 -22.70
CA SER A 27 -10.52 -37.52 -23.66
C SER A 27 -10.59 -36.10 -23.09
N ALA A 28 -9.66 -35.24 -23.52
CA ALA A 28 -9.64 -33.79 -23.25
C ALA A 28 -10.89 -33.12 -23.88
N PRO A 29 -11.71 -32.35 -23.13
CA PRO A 29 -11.27 -31.08 -22.52
C PRO A 29 -12.00 -30.74 -21.20
N GLN A 30 -11.39 -30.98 -20.02
CA GLN A 30 -11.92 -30.46 -18.73
C GLN A 30 -10.85 -30.11 -17.68
N VAL A 31 -9.60 -29.90 -18.08
CA VAL A 31 -8.49 -29.55 -17.13
C VAL A 31 -8.13 -28.05 -17.15
N ALA A 32 -8.98 -27.21 -17.76
CA ALA A 32 -8.85 -25.74 -17.69
C ALA A 32 -9.89 -25.13 -16.74
N ARG A 33 -10.08 -25.70 -15.55
CA ARG A 33 -10.81 -25.08 -14.44
C ARG A 33 -10.27 -25.65 -13.12
N LEU A 34 -9.16 -25.09 -12.63
CA LEU A 34 -8.73 -25.08 -11.21
C LEU A 34 -7.35 -24.41 -11.03
N VAL A 35 -7.08 -23.32 -11.74
CA VAL A 35 -6.05 -22.32 -11.37
C VAL A 35 -6.54 -20.94 -11.79
N SER A 36 -7.65 -20.49 -11.20
CA SER A 36 -8.19 -19.13 -11.38
C SER A 36 -9.04 -18.75 -10.17
N ALA A 37 -8.46 -18.86 -8.97
CA ALA A 37 -9.07 -18.36 -7.74
C ALA A 37 -8.04 -17.56 -6.93
N ALA A 38 -7.42 -16.62 -7.63
CA ALA A 38 -6.73 -15.45 -7.08
C ALA A 38 -6.63 -14.42 -8.21
N SER A 39 -7.77 -14.07 -8.82
CA SER A 39 -7.83 -12.94 -9.75
C SER A 39 -8.02 -11.68 -8.94
N THR A 40 -6.96 -10.89 -8.85
CA THR A 40 -7.01 -9.44 -8.65
C THR A 40 -8.22 -8.86 -9.40
N SER A 41 -9.03 -8.06 -8.72
CA SER A 41 -10.10 -7.27 -9.29
C SER A 41 -9.53 -6.32 -10.35
N SER A 42 -9.54 -6.73 -11.62
CA SER A 42 -9.51 -5.76 -12.70
C SER A 42 -10.85 -5.02 -12.65
N ASN A 43 -10.84 -3.77 -12.18
CA ASN A 43 -11.93 -2.80 -12.35
C ASN A 43 -12.08 -2.46 -13.85
N GLY A 44 -12.30 -3.46 -14.70
CA GLY A 44 -12.72 -3.25 -16.08
C GLY A 44 -14.24 -3.16 -16.07
N VAL A 45 -14.77 -1.99 -16.45
CA VAL A 45 -16.20 -1.82 -16.73
C VAL A 45 -16.60 -2.87 -17.77
N MET A 46 -17.64 -3.69 -17.50
CA MET A 46 -18.16 -4.63 -18.49
C MET A 46 -18.69 -3.85 -19.69
N THR A 47 -18.06 -4.00 -20.85
CA THR A 47 -18.53 -3.43 -22.11
C THR A 47 -19.58 -4.33 -22.72
N GLY A 48 -20.67 -3.77 -23.25
CA GLY A 48 -21.73 -4.56 -23.85
C GLY A 48 -21.37 -5.11 -25.23
N THR A 49 -22.07 -6.14 -25.69
CA THR A 49 -21.82 -6.78 -26.99
C THR A 49 -22.17 -5.84 -28.14
N TYR A 50 -23.28 -5.11 -28.03
CA TYR A 50 -23.80 -4.21 -29.05
C TYR A 50 -23.67 -2.73 -28.63
N PHE A 51 -24.07 -2.39 -27.40
CA PHE A 51 -24.01 -1.04 -26.86
C PHE A 51 -23.43 -1.01 -25.44
N ASP A 52 -22.81 0.11 -25.07
CA ASP A 52 -22.32 0.40 -23.72
C ASP A 52 -23.32 1.25 -22.92
N HIS A 53 -24.19 1.99 -23.63
CA HIS A 53 -25.27 2.80 -23.07
C HIS A 53 -26.59 2.51 -23.81
N SER A 54 -27.68 2.42 -23.06
CA SER A 54 -29.03 2.24 -23.60
C SER A 54 -29.97 3.26 -22.97
N VAL A 55 -30.74 3.95 -23.81
CA VAL A 55 -31.89 4.76 -23.39
C VAL A 55 -33.15 4.04 -23.81
N ILE A 56 -34.08 3.84 -22.88
CA ILE A 56 -35.45 3.44 -23.19
C ILE A 56 -36.39 4.61 -22.91
N ILE A 57 -37.28 4.90 -23.86
CA ILE A 57 -38.42 5.80 -23.68
C ILE A 57 -39.68 4.96 -23.82
N ILE A 58 -40.55 5.02 -22.83
CA ILE A 58 -41.81 4.27 -22.82
C ILE A 58 -42.96 5.26 -22.98
N MET A 59 -43.79 5.02 -23.98
CA MET A 59 -44.99 5.77 -24.30
C MET A 59 -46.23 4.92 -23.94
N GLU A 60 -47.42 5.51 -23.98
CA GLU A 60 -48.67 4.88 -23.50
C GLU A 60 -49.74 4.73 -24.61
N ASP A 61 -50.61 3.73 -24.42
CA ASP A 61 -51.98 3.64 -24.98
C ASP A 61 -52.17 3.64 -26.50
N HIS A 62 -51.15 3.28 -27.30
CA HIS A 62 -51.28 3.26 -28.75
C HIS A 62 -50.67 2.05 -29.44
N GLY A 63 -51.52 1.39 -30.23
CA GLY A 63 -51.10 0.34 -31.15
C GLY A 63 -50.30 0.90 -32.33
N ILE A 64 -49.51 0.04 -32.96
CA ILE A 64 -48.66 0.38 -34.10
C ILE A 64 -49.45 0.99 -35.27
N TRP A 65 -50.71 0.59 -35.44
CA TRP A 65 -51.58 1.13 -36.49
C TRP A 65 -51.99 2.58 -36.22
N GLU A 66 -52.21 2.97 -34.97
CA GLU A 66 -52.61 4.34 -34.61
C GLU A 66 -51.47 5.32 -34.86
N VAL A 67 -50.24 4.90 -34.57
CA VAL A 67 -49.03 5.69 -34.82
C VAL A 67 -48.68 5.73 -36.31
N CYS A 68 -48.71 4.59 -36.99
CA CYS A 68 -48.22 4.49 -38.37
C CYS A 68 -49.30 4.72 -39.43
N ALA A 69 -50.58 4.71 -39.08
CA ALA A 69 -51.76 4.75 -39.95
C ALA A 69 -51.77 3.72 -41.10
N GLN A 70 -50.86 2.74 -41.07
CA GLN A 70 -50.74 1.59 -41.96
C GLN A 70 -49.72 0.59 -41.37
N ASN A 71 -49.62 -0.60 -41.96
CA ASN A 71 -48.67 -1.62 -41.52
C ASN A 71 -47.23 -1.26 -41.91
N PRO A 72 -46.28 -1.11 -40.96
CA PRO A 72 -44.88 -0.92 -41.29
C PRO A 72 -44.20 -2.21 -41.77
N PRO A 73 -43.17 -2.10 -42.64
CA PRO A 73 -42.70 -0.88 -43.31
C PRO A 73 -43.42 -0.62 -44.65
N PRO A 74 -43.67 0.64 -45.04
CA PRO A 74 -43.38 1.86 -44.28
C PRO A 74 -44.54 2.25 -43.34
N CYS A 75 -44.28 3.07 -42.32
CA CYS A 75 -45.33 3.88 -41.68
C CYS A 75 -45.75 5.02 -42.63
N SER A 76 -47.02 5.41 -42.61
CA SER A 76 -47.53 6.49 -43.46
C SER A 76 -47.04 7.84 -42.95
N SER A 77 -46.27 8.56 -43.77
CA SER A 77 -45.84 9.93 -43.46
C SER A 77 -46.94 10.98 -43.68
N ALA A 78 -48.03 10.62 -44.38
CA ALA A 78 -49.12 11.53 -44.69
C ALA A 78 -50.26 11.46 -43.66
N ASN A 79 -50.52 10.26 -43.13
CA ASN A 79 -51.68 9.99 -42.28
C ASN A 79 -51.31 9.48 -40.88
N GLY A 80 -50.07 9.02 -40.67
CA GLY A 80 -49.55 8.66 -39.35
C GLY A 80 -48.78 9.83 -38.73
N ASP A 81 -48.16 9.57 -37.59
CA ASP A 81 -47.39 10.58 -36.86
C ASP A 81 -46.10 10.93 -37.59
N PRO A 82 -45.92 12.18 -38.06
CA PRO A 82 -44.85 12.49 -38.98
C PRO A 82 -43.45 12.20 -38.42
N TYR A 83 -43.18 12.52 -37.15
CA TYR A 83 -41.85 12.32 -36.59
C TYR A 83 -41.60 10.84 -36.28
N MET A 84 -42.51 10.16 -35.60
CA MET A 84 -42.39 8.73 -35.31
C MET A 84 -42.36 7.88 -36.59
N ALA A 85 -43.23 8.15 -37.57
CA ALA A 85 -43.16 7.50 -38.87
C ALA A 85 -41.78 7.70 -39.54
N SER A 86 -41.16 8.88 -39.38
CA SER A 86 -39.80 9.11 -39.88
C SER A 86 -38.76 8.26 -39.17
N LEU A 87 -38.89 8.04 -37.85
CA LEU A 87 -38.00 7.16 -37.09
C LEU A 87 -38.16 5.70 -37.52
N ALA A 88 -39.39 5.21 -37.61
CA ALA A 88 -39.71 3.86 -38.07
C ALA A 88 -39.17 3.57 -39.47
N ASN A 89 -39.39 4.49 -40.40
CA ASN A 89 -38.96 4.34 -41.78
C ASN A 89 -37.44 4.51 -41.94
N GLY A 90 -36.82 5.38 -41.14
CA GLY A 90 -35.39 5.67 -41.22
C GLY A 90 -34.49 4.66 -40.50
N TYR A 91 -34.99 4.03 -39.43
CA TYR A 91 -34.22 3.13 -38.56
C TYR A 91 -34.76 1.70 -38.57
N ALA A 92 -34.90 1.07 -37.39
CA ALA A 92 -35.18 -0.35 -37.24
C ALA A 92 -36.48 -0.56 -36.43
N ILE A 93 -37.56 -0.95 -37.10
CA ILE A 93 -38.89 -1.15 -36.49
C ILE A 93 -39.28 -2.63 -36.39
N GLY A 94 -39.89 -3.01 -35.27
CA GLY A 94 -40.49 -4.33 -35.08
C GLY A 94 -41.95 -4.26 -35.51
N SER A 95 -42.32 -4.92 -36.61
CA SER A 95 -43.71 -4.83 -37.10
C SER A 95 -44.66 -5.77 -36.34
N GLN A 96 -44.12 -6.69 -35.53
CA GLN A 96 -44.86 -7.56 -34.60
C GLN A 96 -44.24 -7.51 -33.20
N TYR A 97 -44.34 -6.35 -32.54
CA TYR A 97 -43.95 -6.23 -31.13
C TYR A 97 -45.21 -6.18 -30.27
N LEU A 98 -45.35 -7.12 -29.33
CA LEU A 98 -46.51 -7.23 -28.45
C LEU A 98 -46.27 -6.58 -27.08
N GLY A 99 -47.28 -5.85 -26.59
CA GLY A 99 -47.46 -5.64 -25.16
C GLY A 99 -47.68 -6.98 -24.44
N ILE A 100 -47.48 -7.02 -23.12
CA ILE A 100 -47.72 -8.25 -22.33
C ILE A 100 -49.17 -8.33 -21.88
N ASN A 101 -49.74 -7.21 -21.48
CA ASN A 101 -51.15 -7.07 -21.17
C ASN A 101 -51.60 -5.62 -21.42
N HIS A 102 -52.90 -5.40 -21.25
CA HIS A 102 -53.51 -4.09 -21.41
C HIS A 102 -53.52 -3.28 -20.10
N PHE A 103 -52.46 -3.40 -19.28
CA PHE A 103 -52.36 -2.58 -18.07
C PHE A 103 -50.93 -2.07 -17.95
N SER A 104 -50.74 -0.76 -18.00
CA SER A 104 -49.43 -0.14 -18.02
C SER A 104 -48.48 -0.71 -16.98
N GLU A 105 -48.85 -0.68 -15.70
CA GLU A 105 -47.97 -1.10 -14.60
C GLU A 105 -47.37 -2.51 -14.80
N ALA A 106 -48.12 -3.42 -15.39
CA ALA A 106 -47.66 -4.78 -15.66
C ALA A 106 -46.67 -4.86 -16.83
N ASN A 107 -46.83 -4.04 -17.87
CA ASN A 107 -45.85 -3.90 -18.95
C ASN A 107 -44.54 -3.29 -18.47
N TYR A 108 -44.59 -2.26 -17.62
CA TYR A 108 -43.42 -1.67 -16.98
C TYR A 108 -42.68 -2.69 -16.10
N ARG A 109 -43.40 -3.51 -15.33
CA ARG A 109 -42.83 -4.64 -14.57
C ARG A 109 -42.20 -5.69 -15.49
N ALA A 110 -42.88 -6.05 -16.58
CA ALA A 110 -42.36 -7.00 -17.55
C ALA A 110 -41.05 -6.53 -18.18
N LEU A 111 -40.96 -5.26 -18.57
CA LEU A 111 -39.74 -4.66 -19.11
C LEU A 111 -38.60 -4.66 -18.06
N LEU A 112 -38.87 -4.21 -16.84
CA LEU A 112 -37.83 -4.08 -15.81
C LEU A 112 -37.42 -5.43 -15.19
N ALA A 113 -38.31 -6.42 -15.14
CA ALA A 113 -38.09 -7.63 -14.33
C ALA A 113 -38.34 -8.97 -15.04
N GLY A 114 -38.75 -8.96 -16.31
CA GLY A 114 -39.01 -10.19 -17.05
C GLY A 114 -40.31 -10.92 -16.65
N ASP A 115 -41.14 -10.34 -15.80
CA ASP A 115 -42.44 -10.90 -15.39
C ASP A 115 -43.36 -9.78 -14.87
N THR A 116 -44.67 -10.01 -14.94
CA THR A 116 -45.68 -9.10 -14.36
C THR A 116 -45.85 -9.33 -12.86
N PHE A 117 -45.41 -10.48 -12.36
CA PHE A 117 -45.63 -11.02 -11.02
C PHE A 117 -47.11 -11.06 -10.65
N GLY A 118 -47.96 -11.38 -11.64
CA GLY A 118 -49.41 -11.44 -11.48
C GLY A 118 -50.09 -10.07 -11.45
N CYS A 119 -49.36 -8.98 -11.75
CA CYS A 119 -49.97 -7.67 -11.92
C CYS A 119 -50.89 -7.67 -13.16
N SER A 120 -52.15 -7.33 -12.94
CA SER A 120 -53.22 -7.38 -13.96
C SER A 120 -54.25 -6.28 -13.78
N ASN A 121 -53.88 -5.20 -13.08
CA ASN A 121 -54.68 -4.00 -12.86
C ASN A 121 -53.78 -2.86 -12.40
N ASN A 122 -54.31 -1.64 -12.30
CA ASN A 122 -53.57 -0.50 -11.75
C ASN A 122 -53.44 -0.64 -10.22
N GLY A 123 -52.31 -0.19 -9.67
CA GLY A 123 -52.06 -0.16 -8.23
C GLY A 123 -51.61 -1.52 -7.68
N CYS A 124 -50.84 -2.28 -8.46
CA CYS A 124 -50.28 -3.54 -8.00
C CYS A 124 -49.33 -3.32 -6.81
N PRO A 125 -49.36 -4.19 -5.78
CA PRO A 125 -48.46 -4.04 -4.65
C PRO A 125 -46.99 -4.20 -5.09
N PRO A 126 -46.04 -3.45 -4.48
CA PRO A 126 -44.63 -3.65 -4.75
C PRO A 126 -44.18 -5.08 -4.42
N VAL A 127 -43.32 -5.66 -5.26
CA VAL A 127 -42.80 -7.02 -5.10
C VAL A 127 -41.33 -7.01 -4.65
N SER A 128 -40.80 -8.14 -4.22
CA SER A 128 -39.39 -8.29 -3.80
C SER A 128 -38.58 -9.16 -4.75
N ASN A 129 -39.12 -9.42 -5.95
CA ASN A 129 -38.50 -10.27 -6.95
C ASN A 129 -37.30 -9.55 -7.59
N PRO A 130 -36.26 -10.30 -8.03
CA PRO A 130 -35.13 -9.71 -8.73
C PRO A 130 -35.58 -8.96 -9.99
N ASN A 131 -34.88 -7.88 -10.29
CA ASN A 131 -35.13 -7.05 -11.47
C ASN A 131 -33.82 -6.64 -12.16
N LEU A 132 -33.89 -5.93 -13.29
CA LEU A 132 -32.70 -5.53 -14.05
C LEU A 132 -31.72 -4.68 -13.24
N VAL A 133 -32.17 -3.90 -12.25
CA VAL A 133 -31.28 -3.13 -11.36
C VAL A 133 -30.33 -4.06 -10.61
N ASP A 134 -30.83 -5.19 -10.10
CA ASP A 134 -29.97 -6.18 -9.43
C ASP A 134 -28.92 -6.75 -10.36
N ARG A 135 -29.30 -7.03 -11.61
CA ARG A 135 -28.39 -7.59 -12.62
C ARG A 135 -27.31 -6.59 -13.02
N LEU A 136 -27.70 -5.34 -13.26
CA LEU A 136 -26.79 -4.26 -13.63
C LEU A 136 -25.80 -3.97 -12.51
N GLU A 137 -26.28 -3.79 -11.28
CA GLU A 137 -25.40 -3.49 -10.14
C GLU A 137 -24.44 -4.65 -9.82
N ALA A 138 -24.91 -5.90 -9.90
CA ALA A 138 -24.05 -7.08 -9.73
C ALA A 138 -22.95 -7.19 -10.80
N ALA A 139 -23.20 -6.64 -12.00
CA ALA A 139 -22.24 -6.56 -13.10
C ALA A 139 -21.34 -5.31 -13.06
N GLY A 140 -21.50 -4.44 -12.06
CA GLY A 140 -20.78 -3.16 -11.98
C GLY A 140 -21.27 -2.11 -12.99
N LEU A 141 -22.47 -2.28 -13.54
CA LEU A 141 -23.11 -1.35 -14.47
C LEU A 141 -23.97 -0.34 -13.72
N THR A 142 -24.09 0.84 -14.29
CA THR A 142 -24.86 1.97 -13.73
C THR A 142 -26.22 2.10 -14.40
N TRP A 143 -27.19 2.62 -13.66
CA TRP A 143 -28.55 2.83 -14.15
C TRP A 143 -29.14 4.10 -13.53
N LYS A 144 -30.11 4.70 -14.22
CA LYS A 144 -30.85 5.86 -13.72
C LYS A 144 -32.26 5.92 -14.33
N GLY A 145 -33.24 6.29 -13.50
CA GLY A 145 -34.62 6.50 -13.90
C GLY A 145 -34.94 7.99 -13.98
N TYR A 146 -35.65 8.40 -15.02
CA TYR A 146 -36.07 9.78 -15.27
C TYR A 146 -37.58 9.77 -15.41
N MET A 147 -38.26 10.43 -14.48
CA MET A 147 -39.72 10.50 -14.46
C MET A 147 -40.12 11.97 -14.66
N GLU A 148 -40.88 12.26 -15.70
CA GLU A 148 -41.41 13.61 -15.90
C GLU A 148 -42.40 13.97 -14.79
N ASN A 149 -42.30 15.21 -14.31
CA ASN A 149 -43.22 15.81 -13.35
C ASN A 149 -43.38 15.12 -12.01
N GLN A 150 -42.54 14.14 -11.63
CA GLN A 150 -42.52 13.67 -10.25
C GLN A 150 -42.23 14.83 -9.27
N ALA A 151 -42.83 14.79 -8.08
CA ALA A 151 -42.78 15.92 -7.15
C ALA A 151 -41.41 16.06 -6.47
N VAL A 152 -40.59 15.00 -6.50
CA VAL A 152 -39.26 14.97 -5.90
C VAL A 152 -38.17 15.12 -6.94
N ALA A 153 -37.16 15.95 -6.66
CA ALA A 153 -36.01 16.11 -7.56
C ALA A 153 -35.21 14.81 -7.73
N SER A 154 -35.14 14.01 -6.66
CA SER A 154 -34.50 12.70 -6.59
C SER A 154 -35.20 11.86 -5.52
N GLY A 155 -35.57 10.64 -5.85
CA GLY A 155 -36.37 9.75 -5.01
C GLY A 155 -37.47 9.02 -5.79
N CYS A 156 -38.15 8.10 -5.11
CA CYS A 156 -39.25 7.32 -5.65
C CYS A 156 -40.55 8.02 -5.26
N ASP A 157 -41.12 8.78 -6.19
CA ASP A 157 -42.46 9.30 -5.99
C ASP A 157 -43.49 8.18 -6.13
N THR A 158 -44.34 8.03 -5.11
CA THR A 158 -45.40 7.02 -5.03
C THR A 158 -46.78 7.65 -5.02
N THR A 159 -46.85 8.98 -5.13
CA THR A 159 -48.10 9.72 -5.06
C THR A 159 -48.56 10.03 -6.48
N TYR A 160 -49.83 9.77 -6.76
CA TYR A 160 -50.46 10.24 -7.99
C TYR A 160 -50.67 11.76 -7.92
N HIS A 161 -50.16 12.48 -8.92
CA HIS A 161 -50.42 13.90 -9.13
C HIS A 161 -50.23 14.23 -10.61
N GLU A 162 -51.35 14.21 -11.33
CA GLU A 162 -51.40 14.53 -12.77
C GLU A 162 -50.59 15.80 -13.12
N PRO A 163 -49.70 15.77 -14.14
CA PRO A 163 -49.60 14.73 -15.17
C PRO A 163 -48.71 13.52 -14.80
N TYR A 164 -48.18 13.46 -13.58
CA TYR A 164 -47.39 12.32 -13.11
C TYR A 164 -48.26 11.18 -12.57
N THR A 165 -47.92 9.97 -13.01
CA THR A 165 -48.60 8.72 -12.67
C THR A 165 -47.58 7.73 -12.11
N PRO A 166 -47.63 7.36 -10.80
CA PRO A 166 -46.66 6.44 -10.20
C PRO A 166 -46.73 5.02 -10.79
N GLU A 167 -47.85 4.64 -11.40
CA GLU A 167 -48.02 3.37 -12.10
C GLU A 167 -47.07 3.22 -13.31
N HIS A 168 -46.62 4.34 -13.91
CA HIS A 168 -45.64 4.36 -15.00
C HIS A 168 -44.19 4.45 -14.51
N ASN A 169 -43.99 4.44 -13.18
CA ASN A 169 -42.67 4.39 -12.57
C ASN A 169 -42.35 2.94 -12.19
N PRO A 170 -41.60 2.18 -13.01
CA PRO A 170 -41.38 0.75 -12.77
C PRO A 170 -40.64 0.51 -11.45
N PHE A 171 -39.85 1.49 -11.00
CA PHE A 171 -38.96 1.37 -9.84
C PHE A 171 -39.72 1.34 -8.52
N VAL A 172 -40.91 1.96 -8.43
CA VAL A 172 -41.72 1.92 -7.20
C VAL A 172 -42.45 0.58 -7.03
N GLY A 173 -42.58 -0.20 -8.10
CA GLY A 173 -43.12 -1.56 -8.08
C GLY A 173 -42.21 -2.59 -7.41
N PHE A 174 -40.98 -2.23 -7.01
CA PHE A 174 -39.99 -3.14 -6.45
C PHE A 174 -39.48 -2.66 -5.09
N THR A 175 -39.74 -3.45 -4.06
CA THR A 175 -39.41 -3.13 -2.66
C THR A 175 -37.92 -2.97 -2.40
N ASP A 176 -37.05 -3.67 -3.14
CA ASP A 176 -35.59 -3.54 -3.05
C ASP A 176 -35.08 -2.20 -3.59
N ILE A 177 -35.88 -1.51 -4.42
CA ILE A 177 -35.60 -0.17 -4.91
C ILE A 177 -36.33 0.86 -4.04
N LEU A 178 -37.64 0.70 -3.87
CA LEU A 178 -38.51 1.61 -3.12
C LEU A 178 -38.03 1.81 -1.68
N ASN A 179 -37.64 0.74 -0.98
CA ASN A 179 -37.20 0.80 0.42
C ASN A 179 -35.68 1.03 0.56
N ASN A 180 -34.96 1.26 -0.54
CA ASN A 180 -33.52 1.47 -0.54
C ASN A 180 -33.20 2.93 -0.97
N PRO A 181 -32.87 3.82 -0.01
CA PRO A 181 -32.62 5.23 -0.32
C PRO A 181 -31.54 5.45 -1.40
N ALA A 182 -30.52 4.59 -1.45
CA ALA A 182 -29.44 4.73 -2.44
C ALA A 182 -29.92 4.41 -3.86
N ARG A 183 -30.69 3.34 -4.04
CA ARG A 183 -31.29 3.01 -5.34
C ARG A 183 -32.37 4.02 -5.72
N CYS A 184 -33.23 4.34 -4.76
CA CYS A 184 -34.34 5.25 -4.94
C CYS A 184 -33.90 6.68 -5.33
N SER A 185 -32.76 7.15 -4.81
CA SER A 185 -32.18 8.44 -5.23
C SER A 185 -31.74 8.51 -6.70
N LYS A 186 -31.61 7.36 -7.39
CA LYS A 186 -31.30 7.30 -8.82
C LYS A 186 -32.54 7.45 -9.70
N VAL A 187 -33.73 7.54 -9.12
CA VAL A 187 -34.94 7.96 -9.82
C VAL A 187 -35.05 9.47 -9.65
N VAL A 188 -35.04 10.22 -10.75
CA VAL A 188 -34.90 11.69 -10.73
C VAL A 188 -35.95 12.38 -11.60
N LEU A 189 -36.25 13.63 -11.27
CA LEU A 189 -37.14 14.47 -12.06
C LEU A 189 -36.51 14.69 -13.45
N ALA A 190 -37.21 14.28 -14.50
CA ALA A 190 -36.70 14.37 -15.88
C ALA A 190 -36.64 15.83 -16.38
N ASN A 191 -37.65 16.62 -16.01
CA ASN A 191 -37.92 17.96 -16.54
C ASN A 191 -38.02 19.05 -15.44
N PRO A 192 -36.97 19.27 -14.63
CA PRO A 192 -36.96 20.38 -13.67
C PRO A 192 -37.22 21.73 -14.36
N ASN A 193 -37.80 22.69 -13.63
CA ASN A 193 -38.12 24.04 -14.15
C ASN A 193 -36.92 24.81 -14.73
N SER A 194 -35.70 24.37 -14.45
CA SER A 194 -34.46 24.91 -15.01
C SER A 194 -34.11 24.38 -16.40
N CYS A 195 -34.88 23.45 -16.95
CA CYS A 195 -34.57 22.83 -18.24
C CYS A 195 -34.59 23.82 -19.40
N THR A 196 -33.54 23.78 -20.21
CA THR A 196 -33.42 24.54 -21.46
C THR A 196 -33.73 23.70 -22.70
N VAL A 197 -33.90 22.39 -22.53
CA VAL A 197 -34.33 21.41 -23.53
C VAL A 197 -35.29 20.43 -22.87
N THR A 198 -36.14 19.77 -23.67
CA THR A 198 -37.05 18.71 -23.21
C THR A 198 -36.26 17.62 -22.46
N ASP A 199 -36.73 17.27 -21.26
CA ASP A 199 -36.08 16.32 -20.33
C ASP A 199 -34.59 16.51 -20.18
N CYS A 200 -34.19 17.74 -19.87
CA CYS A 200 -32.79 18.09 -19.74
C CYS A 200 -32.01 17.17 -18.78
N ALA A 201 -32.64 16.57 -17.76
CA ALA A 201 -31.91 15.69 -16.84
C ALA A 201 -31.29 14.46 -17.55
N VAL A 202 -31.99 13.84 -18.52
CA VAL A 202 -31.40 12.73 -19.30
C VAL A 202 -30.40 13.24 -20.33
N VAL A 203 -30.68 14.39 -20.95
CA VAL A 203 -29.78 15.00 -21.94
C VAL A 203 -28.47 15.46 -21.30
N ASP A 204 -28.52 16.01 -20.09
CA ASP A 204 -27.36 16.48 -19.33
C ASP A 204 -26.48 15.29 -18.92
N ASP A 205 -27.07 14.21 -18.43
CA ASP A 205 -26.34 12.99 -18.10
C ASP A 205 -25.69 12.36 -19.35
N LEU A 206 -26.38 12.36 -20.50
CA LEU A 206 -25.84 11.95 -21.81
C LEU A 206 -24.74 12.87 -22.35
N ASN A 207 -24.62 14.09 -21.82
CA ASN A 207 -23.53 15.00 -22.14
C ASN A 207 -22.41 14.99 -21.08
N SER A 208 -22.57 14.21 -20.01
CA SER A 208 -21.60 14.08 -18.94
C SER A 208 -20.51 13.06 -19.25
N ALA A 209 -19.39 13.13 -18.54
CA ALA A 209 -18.32 12.13 -18.63
C ALA A 209 -18.70 10.76 -18.03
N SER A 210 -19.84 10.67 -17.36
CA SER A 210 -20.27 9.51 -16.57
C SER A 210 -21.74 9.15 -16.83
N ALA A 211 -22.17 9.20 -18.09
CA ALA A 211 -23.52 8.79 -18.48
C ALA A 211 -23.84 7.37 -17.97
N PRO A 212 -25.03 7.11 -17.40
CA PRO A 212 -25.41 5.78 -16.93
C PRO A 212 -25.43 4.72 -18.06
N ASN A 213 -25.20 3.45 -17.76
CA ASN A 213 -25.28 2.37 -18.76
C ASN A 213 -26.72 2.11 -19.20
N LEU A 214 -27.68 2.11 -18.28
CA LEU A 214 -29.11 2.06 -18.59
C LEU A 214 -29.82 3.34 -18.12
N MET A 215 -30.53 3.99 -19.03
CA MET A 215 -31.32 5.19 -18.77
C MET A 215 -32.77 4.90 -19.13
N TRP A 216 -33.65 5.03 -18.14
CA TRP A 216 -35.08 4.77 -18.29
C TRP A 216 -35.86 6.07 -18.20
N LEU A 217 -36.47 6.51 -19.29
CA LEU A 217 -37.31 7.71 -19.31
C LEU A 217 -38.78 7.32 -19.46
N THR A 218 -39.58 7.78 -18.50
CA THR A 218 -41.04 7.73 -18.56
C THR A 218 -41.55 9.17 -18.67
N PRO A 219 -42.12 9.58 -19.82
CA PRO A 219 -42.82 10.85 -19.96
C PRO A 219 -44.11 10.87 -19.15
N ASN A 220 -44.60 12.06 -18.82
CA ASN A 220 -45.86 12.25 -18.11
C ASN A 220 -47.06 11.98 -19.03
N ASN A 221 -48.29 11.94 -18.48
CA ASN A 221 -49.52 11.69 -19.24
C ASN A 221 -49.79 12.67 -20.39
N CYS A 222 -49.22 13.88 -20.35
CA CYS A 222 -49.38 14.86 -21.42
C CYS A 222 -48.42 14.61 -22.61
N ASN A 223 -47.32 13.92 -22.35
CA ASN A 223 -46.22 13.72 -23.30
C ASN A 223 -46.11 12.27 -23.79
N ASN A 224 -46.54 11.29 -22.99
CA ASN A 224 -46.47 9.87 -23.33
C ASN A 224 -47.60 9.38 -24.24
N MET A 225 -48.56 10.26 -24.60
CA MET A 225 -49.77 9.95 -25.38
C MET A 225 -50.85 9.13 -24.64
N HIS A 226 -50.76 9.02 -23.32
CA HIS A 226 -51.85 8.47 -22.52
C HIS A 226 -53.15 9.25 -22.80
N GLY A 227 -54.29 8.54 -22.83
CA GLY A 227 -55.59 9.12 -23.22
C GLY A 227 -56.01 10.36 -22.41
N PHE A 228 -57.12 11.01 -22.80
CA PHE A 228 -57.59 12.27 -22.17
C PHE A 228 -57.70 12.17 -20.64
N THR A 229 -56.76 12.78 -19.93
CA THR A 229 -56.90 13.13 -18.51
C THR A 229 -57.37 14.58 -18.45
N GLY A 230 -58.21 14.97 -17.49
CA GLY A 230 -58.81 16.31 -17.47
C GLY A 230 -57.83 17.51 -17.44
N ILE A 231 -56.51 17.27 -17.34
CA ILE A 231 -55.42 18.25 -17.37
C ILE A 231 -54.63 18.17 -18.70
N CYS A 232 -54.44 16.98 -19.26
CA CYS A 232 -53.69 16.77 -20.49
C CYS A 232 -54.61 16.78 -21.71
N PRO A 233 -54.49 17.77 -22.62
CA PRO A 233 -55.25 17.72 -23.86
C PRO A 233 -54.80 16.51 -24.66
N THR A 234 -55.76 15.69 -25.10
CA THR A 234 -55.50 14.56 -26.01
C THR A 234 -54.70 15.03 -27.20
N SER A 235 -53.63 14.32 -27.55
CA SER A 235 -53.45 13.84 -28.92
C SER A 235 -52.14 13.09 -29.07
N ILE A 236 -52.16 12.07 -29.91
CA ILE A 236 -50.98 11.47 -30.54
C ILE A 236 -50.01 12.57 -31.07
N PRO A 237 -50.48 13.64 -31.74
CA PRO A 237 -49.64 14.80 -32.09
C PRO A 237 -48.84 15.45 -30.94
N ALA A 238 -49.31 15.46 -29.70
CA ALA A 238 -48.58 16.03 -28.58
C ALA A 238 -47.33 15.19 -28.27
N GLY A 239 -47.49 13.86 -28.18
CA GLY A 239 -46.36 12.95 -27.99
C GLY A 239 -45.40 12.91 -29.18
N ASP A 240 -45.90 13.04 -30.42
CA ASP A 240 -45.05 13.09 -31.62
C ASP A 240 -44.16 14.35 -31.59
N ASN A 241 -44.73 15.50 -31.21
CA ASN A 241 -43.99 16.74 -31.03
C ASN A 241 -43.03 16.68 -29.83
N TYR A 242 -43.43 16.04 -28.74
CA TYR A 242 -42.55 15.79 -27.59
C TYR A 242 -41.32 14.97 -28.02
N LEU A 243 -41.50 13.82 -28.67
CA LEU A 243 -40.40 12.99 -29.18
C LEU A 243 -39.56 13.76 -30.20
N LYS A 244 -40.19 14.56 -31.09
CA LYS A 244 -39.49 15.43 -32.04
C LYS A 244 -38.60 16.46 -31.36
N SER A 245 -38.97 16.93 -30.18
CA SER A 245 -38.17 17.87 -29.39
C SER A 245 -37.04 17.18 -28.61
N LEU A 246 -37.26 15.95 -28.14
CA LEU A 246 -36.33 15.23 -27.27
C LEU A 246 -35.29 14.40 -28.04
N VAL A 247 -35.76 13.55 -28.96
CA VAL A 247 -34.92 12.52 -29.61
C VAL A 247 -33.71 13.13 -30.34
N PRO A 248 -33.81 14.28 -31.05
CA PRO A 248 -32.63 14.90 -31.65
C PRO A 248 -31.56 15.27 -30.62
N ASN A 249 -31.94 15.76 -29.44
CA ASN A 249 -31.02 16.11 -28.36
C ASN A 249 -30.30 14.86 -27.80
N ILE A 250 -31.02 13.75 -27.67
CA ILE A 250 -30.44 12.45 -27.28
C ILE A 250 -29.41 12.01 -28.34
N LEU A 251 -29.80 12.00 -29.62
CA LEU A 251 -28.93 11.52 -30.70
C LEU A 251 -27.71 12.41 -30.96
N SER A 252 -27.79 13.71 -30.67
CA SER A 252 -26.66 14.64 -30.77
C SER A 252 -25.80 14.73 -29.52
N SER A 253 -26.17 14.05 -28.43
CA SER A 253 -25.42 14.09 -27.17
C SER A 253 -24.00 13.54 -27.30
N GLN A 254 -23.13 13.93 -26.37
CA GLN A 254 -21.76 13.43 -26.29
C GLN A 254 -21.74 11.88 -26.27
N THR A 255 -22.57 11.25 -25.44
CA THR A 255 -22.66 9.79 -25.33
C THR A 255 -23.13 9.12 -26.62
N PHE A 256 -24.12 9.66 -27.34
CA PHE A 256 -24.56 9.06 -28.62
C PHE A 256 -23.59 9.29 -29.79
N THR A 257 -22.82 10.38 -29.75
CA THR A 257 -21.88 10.72 -30.82
C THR A 257 -20.49 10.14 -30.62
N THR A 258 -20.11 9.79 -29.38
CA THR A 258 -18.75 9.30 -29.07
C THR A 258 -18.68 7.91 -28.46
N GLN A 259 -19.80 7.37 -27.98
CA GLN A 259 -19.86 6.03 -27.38
C GLN A 259 -20.88 5.16 -28.10
N ARG A 260 -20.80 3.84 -27.88
CA ARG A 260 -21.76 2.89 -28.44
C ARG A 260 -23.07 2.98 -27.68
N SER A 261 -23.99 3.79 -28.19
CA SER A 261 -25.25 4.08 -27.52
C SER A 261 -26.44 3.70 -28.40
N ALA A 262 -27.47 3.13 -27.78
CA ALA A 262 -28.69 2.72 -28.46
C ALA A 262 -29.92 3.38 -27.79
N LEU A 263 -30.87 3.84 -28.60
CA LEU A 263 -32.14 4.37 -28.15
C LEU A 263 -33.25 3.39 -28.55
N PHE A 264 -34.10 3.01 -27.61
CA PHE A 264 -35.30 2.22 -27.85
C PHE A 264 -36.53 3.04 -27.44
N ILE A 265 -37.49 3.17 -28.34
CA ILE A 265 -38.77 3.83 -28.08
C ILE A 265 -39.85 2.79 -28.27
N VAL A 266 -40.69 2.61 -27.25
CA VAL A 266 -41.71 1.56 -27.21
C VAL A 266 -42.97 2.07 -26.53
N PHE A 267 -44.13 1.57 -26.95
CA PHE A 267 -45.38 1.74 -26.22
C PHE A 267 -45.57 0.52 -25.32
N ASP A 268 -46.06 0.74 -24.12
CA ASP A 268 -46.31 -0.32 -23.16
C ASP A 268 -47.54 -1.17 -23.53
N GLU A 269 -48.61 -0.53 -24.01
CA GLU A 269 -49.82 -1.19 -24.46
C GLU A 269 -50.45 -0.51 -25.69
N GLY A 270 -51.42 -1.20 -26.28
CA GLY A 270 -52.16 -0.75 -27.44
C GLY A 270 -53.65 -1.04 -27.32
N ASN A 271 -54.40 -0.85 -28.41
CA ASN A 271 -55.87 -0.93 -28.40
C ASN A 271 -56.45 -2.26 -28.92
N GLY A 272 -55.84 -3.40 -28.58
CA GLY A 272 -56.36 -4.74 -28.85
C GLY A 272 -56.31 -5.17 -30.31
N TYR A 273 -55.40 -4.62 -31.11
CA TYR A 273 -55.27 -4.91 -32.53
C TYR A 273 -53.83 -5.19 -32.94
N CYS A 274 -53.59 -6.39 -33.49
CA CYS A 274 -52.34 -6.69 -34.18
C CYS A 274 -52.52 -6.86 -35.70
N PRO A 275 -51.91 -5.97 -36.52
CA PRO A 275 -52.21 -5.95 -37.95
C PRO A 275 -51.67 -7.12 -38.79
N LEU A 276 -50.66 -7.83 -38.30
CA LEU A 276 -49.96 -8.86 -39.08
C LEU A 276 -50.46 -10.28 -38.82
N ASN A 277 -51.25 -10.49 -37.76
CA ASN A 277 -51.87 -11.77 -37.45
C ASN A 277 -53.40 -11.66 -37.24
N ASN A 278 -53.98 -10.46 -37.31
CA ASN A 278 -55.41 -10.18 -37.09
C ASN A 278 -55.92 -10.76 -35.75
N THR A 279 -55.08 -10.72 -34.71
CA THR A 279 -55.46 -11.14 -33.36
C THR A 279 -55.94 -9.94 -32.54
N SER A 280 -56.52 -10.25 -31.38
CA SER A 280 -56.85 -9.27 -30.34
C SER A 280 -55.64 -8.94 -29.45
N GLU A 281 -54.42 -9.18 -29.93
CA GLU A 281 -53.17 -8.88 -29.19
C GLU A 281 -52.74 -7.44 -29.47
N ASP A 282 -52.03 -6.83 -28.51
CA ASP A 282 -51.58 -5.44 -28.60
C ASP A 282 -50.26 -5.34 -29.37
N CYS A 283 -50.31 -5.22 -30.70
CA CYS A 283 -49.11 -4.84 -31.44
C CYS A 283 -48.83 -3.35 -31.25
N VAL A 284 -47.76 -3.05 -30.54
CA VAL A 284 -47.34 -1.71 -30.15
C VAL A 284 -46.20 -1.19 -31.02
N TYR A 285 -46.07 0.12 -31.11
CA TYR A 285 -44.95 0.74 -31.81
C TYR A 285 -43.65 0.50 -31.04
N ALA A 286 -42.65 -0.10 -31.70
CA ALA A 286 -41.34 -0.40 -31.11
C ALA A 286 -40.20 -0.18 -32.12
N VAL A 287 -39.33 0.78 -31.85
CA VAL A 287 -38.25 1.19 -32.76
C VAL A 287 -36.91 1.32 -32.03
N TRP A 288 -35.86 0.79 -32.65
CA TRP A 288 -34.48 1.11 -32.29
C TRP A 288 -33.99 2.26 -33.16
N VAL A 289 -33.43 3.28 -32.53
CA VAL A 289 -33.01 4.54 -33.17
C VAL A 289 -31.56 4.84 -32.83
N GLY A 290 -30.87 5.50 -33.76
CA GLY A 290 -29.53 6.03 -33.55
C GLY A 290 -28.42 5.29 -34.33
N PRO A 291 -27.15 5.61 -34.05
CA PRO A 291 -26.02 5.17 -34.87
C PRO A 291 -25.88 3.64 -34.98
N LEU A 292 -26.20 2.93 -33.89
CA LEU A 292 -26.11 1.47 -33.81
C LEU A 292 -27.32 0.75 -34.39
N ALA A 293 -28.48 1.40 -34.47
CA ALA A 293 -29.65 0.80 -35.11
C ALA A 293 -29.41 0.65 -36.63
N LYS A 294 -29.89 -0.45 -37.20
CA LYS A 294 -29.96 -0.61 -38.65
C LYS A 294 -30.87 0.47 -39.23
N THR A 295 -30.57 0.90 -40.45
CA THR A 295 -31.33 1.92 -41.17
C THR A 295 -32.24 1.28 -42.19
N ASN A 296 -33.46 1.79 -42.36
CA ASN A 296 -34.48 1.24 -43.28
C ASN A 296 -34.70 -0.27 -43.07
N TYR A 297 -34.74 -0.71 -41.81
CA TYR A 297 -34.85 -2.10 -41.45
C TYR A 297 -36.18 -2.37 -40.76
N ALA A 298 -36.81 -3.48 -41.11
CA ALA A 298 -37.96 -3.98 -40.38
C ALA A 298 -37.90 -5.50 -40.32
N THR A 299 -38.56 -6.05 -39.31
CA THR A 299 -38.69 -7.49 -39.12
C THR A 299 -40.10 -7.82 -38.66
N SER A 300 -40.66 -8.89 -39.22
CA SER A 300 -41.94 -9.47 -38.80
C SER A 300 -41.78 -10.55 -37.74
N ASN A 301 -40.56 -10.75 -37.22
CA ASN A 301 -40.35 -11.64 -36.09
C ASN A 301 -41.15 -11.13 -34.89
N LEU A 302 -41.77 -12.07 -34.18
CA LEU A 302 -42.54 -11.77 -32.98
C LEU A 302 -41.59 -11.40 -31.83
N TYR A 303 -41.81 -10.20 -31.27
CA TYR A 303 -41.14 -9.69 -30.08
C TYR A 303 -42.17 -9.20 -29.08
N ASN A 304 -41.74 -8.98 -27.84
CA ASN A 304 -42.56 -8.44 -26.75
C ASN A 304 -41.67 -7.77 -25.70
N HIS A 305 -42.23 -7.28 -24.60
CA HIS A 305 -41.43 -6.65 -23.53
C HIS A 305 -40.31 -7.52 -22.98
N TYR A 306 -40.56 -8.82 -22.77
CA TYR A 306 -39.51 -9.76 -22.35
C TYR A 306 -38.35 -9.86 -23.37
N SER A 307 -38.62 -9.61 -24.65
CA SER A 307 -37.57 -9.56 -25.68
C SER A 307 -36.64 -8.37 -25.51
N TRP A 308 -37.14 -7.24 -25.00
CA TRP A 308 -36.28 -6.11 -24.66
C TRP A 308 -35.42 -6.44 -23.44
N THR A 309 -36.01 -6.96 -22.36
CA THR A 309 -35.28 -7.42 -21.16
C THR A 309 -34.18 -8.40 -21.56
N ARG A 310 -34.51 -9.37 -22.41
CA ARG A 310 -33.56 -10.35 -22.95
C ARG A 310 -32.45 -9.71 -23.78
N THR A 311 -32.74 -8.62 -24.49
CA THR A 311 -31.73 -7.88 -25.26
C THR A 311 -30.72 -7.22 -24.34
N ILE A 312 -31.18 -6.60 -23.24
CA ILE A 312 -30.33 -6.03 -22.20
C ILE A 312 -29.41 -7.10 -21.58
N GLU A 313 -29.98 -8.27 -21.26
CA GLU A 313 -29.23 -9.40 -20.71
C GLU A 313 -28.15 -9.92 -21.66
N VAL A 314 -28.51 -10.18 -22.92
CA VAL A 314 -27.57 -10.68 -23.92
C VAL A 314 -26.48 -9.65 -24.20
N ASN A 315 -26.82 -8.36 -24.21
CA ASN A 315 -25.85 -7.30 -24.44
C ASN A 315 -24.74 -7.32 -23.39
N TRP A 316 -25.07 -7.36 -22.10
CA TRP A 316 -24.08 -7.31 -21.01
C TRP A 316 -23.76 -8.68 -20.39
N ASN A 317 -24.16 -9.78 -21.03
CA ASN A 317 -23.99 -11.15 -20.53
C ASN A 317 -24.54 -11.33 -19.09
N LEU A 318 -25.72 -10.75 -18.83
CA LEU A 318 -26.39 -10.84 -17.55
C LEU A 318 -27.21 -12.14 -17.45
N PRO A 319 -27.35 -12.73 -16.25
CA PRO A 319 -28.26 -13.85 -16.04
C PRO A 319 -29.72 -13.42 -16.24
N SER A 320 -30.50 -14.27 -16.90
CA SER A 320 -31.95 -14.11 -17.01
C SER A 320 -32.63 -13.97 -15.65
N LEU A 321 -33.69 -13.18 -15.61
CA LEU A 321 -34.48 -12.91 -14.42
C LEU A 321 -35.49 -14.03 -14.18
N THR A 322 -36.20 -14.43 -15.22
CA THR A 322 -37.24 -15.46 -15.18
C THR A 322 -37.19 -16.37 -16.41
N SER A 323 -38.14 -17.30 -16.52
CA SER A 323 -38.31 -18.09 -17.73
C SER A 323 -38.85 -17.30 -18.92
N ASN A 324 -39.53 -16.17 -18.70
CA ASN A 324 -40.18 -15.45 -19.80
C ASN A 324 -39.14 -14.74 -20.67
N ASP A 325 -38.23 -13.98 -20.06
CA ASP A 325 -37.08 -13.34 -20.70
C ASP A 325 -36.05 -14.37 -21.19
N ALA A 326 -35.79 -15.44 -20.44
CA ALA A 326 -34.89 -16.51 -20.88
C ALA A 326 -35.34 -17.17 -22.20
N ASN A 327 -36.65 -17.32 -22.39
CA ASN A 327 -37.27 -17.90 -23.59
C ASN A 327 -37.58 -16.85 -24.67
N ALA A 328 -37.52 -15.56 -24.35
CA ALA A 328 -37.74 -14.50 -25.32
C ALA A 328 -36.58 -14.41 -26.32
N LYS A 329 -36.86 -13.87 -27.51
CA LYS A 329 -35.86 -13.68 -28.54
C LYS A 329 -35.16 -12.33 -28.32
N PRO A 330 -33.81 -12.26 -28.21
CA PRO A 330 -33.13 -10.98 -28.15
C PRO A 330 -33.27 -10.24 -29.49
N MET A 331 -33.50 -8.93 -29.42
CA MET A 331 -33.65 -8.02 -30.55
C MET A 331 -32.30 -7.60 -31.15
N SER A 332 -31.28 -8.46 -31.11
CA SER A 332 -29.94 -8.15 -31.61
C SER A 332 -29.92 -7.90 -33.12
N GLU A 333 -30.89 -8.41 -33.87
CA GLU A 333 -30.99 -8.20 -35.31
C GLU A 333 -31.33 -6.75 -35.71
N PHE A 334 -31.82 -5.94 -34.78
CA PHE A 334 -32.11 -4.52 -35.01
C PHE A 334 -30.84 -3.66 -35.02
N LEU A 335 -29.76 -4.19 -34.45
CA LEU A 335 -28.51 -3.48 -34.25
C LEU A 335 -27.50 -3.90 -35.33
N LYS A 336 -26.67 -2.96 -35.78
CA LYS A 336 -25.55 -3.24 -36.68
C LYS A 336 -24.56 -4.13 -35.95
N SER A 337 -24.02 -5.13 -36.65
CA SER A 337 -22.88 -5.90 -36.14
C SER A 337 -21.68 -4.97 -36.07
N THR A 338 -21.42 -4.40 -34.91
CA THR A 338 -20.23 -3.59 -34.68
C THR A 338 -19.17 -4.51 -34.09
N THR A 339 -18.12 -4.80 -34.86
CA THR A 339 -16.83 -5.04 -34.22
C THR A 339 -16.56 -3.80 -33.36
N PRO A 340 -16.40 -3.92 -32.03
CA PRO A 340 -16.36 -2.76 -31.15
C PRO A 340 -15.31 -1.75 -31.61
N PRO A 341 -15.59 -0.43 -31.65
CA PRO A 341 -14.53 0.57 -31.63
C PRO A 341 -13.83 0.40 -30.29
N VAL A 342 -12.63 -0.18 -30.30
CA VAL A 342 -11.88 -0.37 -29.07
C VAL A 342 -11.48 1.03 -28.60
N ILE A 343 -11.95 1.48 -27.44
CA ILE A 343 -11.61 2.79 -26.90
C ILE A 343 -10.13 2.77 -26.49
N LEU A 344 -9.38 3.78 -26.89
CA LEU A 344 -7.99 3.92 -26.48
C LEU A 344 -7.92 4.14 -24.95
N SER A 345 -7.16 3.28 -24.27
CA SER A 345 -6.78 3.46 -22.88
C SER A 345 -5.27 3.43 -22.76
N THR A 346 -4.73 4.10 -21.74
CA THR A 346 -3.28 4.13 -21.50
C THR A 346 -2.96 4.06 -20.01
N SER A 347 -1.82 3.48 -19.69
CA SER A 347 -1.26 3.40 -18.34
C SER A 347 0.26 3.39 -18.43
N PHE A 348 0.94 3.53 -17.30
CA PHE A 348 2.39 3.35 -17.27
C PHE A 348 2.88 2.70 -15.99
N THR A 349 4.10 2.20 -16.05
CA THR A 349 4.90 1.81 -14.88
C THR A 349 6.19 2.62 -14.87
N TYR A 350 6.80 2.71 -13.70
CA TYR A 350 8.10 3.35 -13.54
C TYR A 350 9.05 2.53 -12.66
N SER A 351 10.35 2.72 -12.84
CA SER A 351 11.40 2.05 -12.07
C SER A 351 12.59 2.99 -11.87
N PRO A 352 13.17 3.03 -10.65
CA PRO A 352 12.81 2.26 -9.46
C PRO A 352 11.54 2.79 -8.76
N SER A 353 10.91 1.98 -7.91
CA SER A 353 9.70 2.34 -7.15
C SER A 353 9.94 3.41 -6.07
N SER A 354 11.19 3.59 -5.63
CA SER A 354 11.61 4.61 -4.66
C SER A 354 12.82 5.40 -5.17
N PRO A 355 12.61 6.27 -6.17
CA PRO A 355 13.70 6.98 -6.82
C PRO A 355 14.37 7.99 -5.90
N GLN A 356 15.68 8.13 -6.07
CA GLN A 356 16.49 9.11 -5.36
C GLN A 356 16.85 10.29 -6.29
N VAL A 357 17.22 11.42 -5.68
CA VAL A 357 17.78 12.56 -6.42
C VAL A 357 18.94 12.11 -7.31
N SER A 358 18.98 12.64 -8.54
CA SER A 358 19.98 12.32 -9.58
C SER A 358 19.99 10.87 -10.08
N GLN A 359 19.02 10.04 -9.71
CA GLN A 359 18.84 8.70 -10.26
C GLN A 359 17.97 8.73 -11.53
N ASN A 360 18.34 7.95 -12.55
CA ASN A 360 17.47 7.74 -13.71
C ASN A 360 16.21 6.98 -13.29
N VAL A 361 15.05 7.60 -13.51
CA VAL A 361 13.74 6.98 -13.41
C VAL A 361 13.28 6.62 -14.81
N TRP A 362 13.05 5.34 -15.06
CA TRP A 362 12.55 4.82 -16.33
C TRP A 362 11.04 4.71 -16.28
N PHE A 363 10.38 5.13 -17.36
CA PHE A 363 8.94 5.11 -17.55
C PHE A 363 8.61 4.23 -18.76
N THR A 364 7.65 3.33 -18.60
CA THR A 364 7.18 2.44 -19.67
C THR A 364 5.69 2.61 -19.83
N ALA A 365 5.27 3.15 -20.98
CA ALA A 365 3.87 3.27 -21.35
C ALA A 365 3.30 1.93 -21.81
N SER A 366 2.01 1.75 -21.54
CA SER A 366 1.17 0.71 -22.11
C SER A 366 -0.08 1.37 -22.68
N ALA A 367 -0.53 0.90 -23.83
CA ALA A 367 -1.77 1.32 -24.45
C ALA A 367 -2.55 0.11 -24.95
N SER A 368 -3.86 0.16 -24.78
CA SER A 368 -4.78 -0.87 -25.27
C SER A 368 -6.00 -0.19 -25.88
N GLY A 369 -6.63 -0.88 -26.83
CA GLY A 369 -7.66 -0.27 -27.66
C GLY A 369 -7.15 0.83 -28.59
N GLY A 370 -8.06 1.55 -29.23
CA GLY A 370 -7.75 2.43 -30.34
C GLY A 370 -7.21 1.70 -31.58
N THR A 371 -6.66 2.46 -32.52
CA THR A 371 -5.96 1.96 -33.71
C THR A 371 -4.47 2.27 -33.62
N GLY A 372 -3.62 1.24 -33.52
CA GLY A 372 -2.17 1.43 -33.60
C GLY A 372 -1.69 1.92 -34.97
N PRO A 373 -0.50 2.53 -35.09
CA PRO A 373 0.49 2.77 -34.02
C PRO A 373 0.08 3.91 -33.06
N TYR A 374 0.66 3.91 -31.85
CA TYR A 374 0.39 4.94 -30.83
C TYR A 374 1.50 5.97 -30.75
N ASN A 375 1.13 7.22 -30.45
CA ASN A 375 2.06 8.29 -30.11
C ASN A 375 2.00 8.59 -28.61
N PHE A 376 3.13 8.46 -27.92
CA PHE A 376 3.24 8.67 -26.48
C PHE A 376 3.99 9.96 -26.18
N SER A 377 3.45 10.76 -25.26
CA SER A 377 4.05 11.99 -24.76
C SER A 377 3.93 12.06 -23.23
N TRP A 378 4.93 12.66 -22.60
CA TRP A 378 5.08 12.68 -21.15
C TRP A 378 5.32 14.09 -20.64
N THR A 379 4.78 14.42 -19.47
CA THR A 379 5.22 15.55 -18.64
C THR A 379 5.63 15.02 -17.27
N PHE A 380 6.84 15.35 -16.80
CA PHE A 380 7.41 14.76 -15.58
C PHE A 380 7.10 15.55 -14.30
N GLY A 381 6.28 16.60 -14.38
CA GLY A 381 5.82 17.36 -13.21
C GLY A 381 6.80 18.42 -12.68
N ASP A 382 8.00 18.54 -13.26
CA ASP A 382 9.02 19.55 -12.94
C ASP A 382 9.24 20.57 -14.08
N GLY A 383 8.32 20.59 -15.04
CA GLY A 383 8.40 21.43 -16.26
C GLY A 383 9.11 20.76 -17.43
N SER A 384 9.72 19.59 -17.24
CA SER A 384 10.32 18.81 -18.33
C SER A 384 9.31 17.86 -19.00
N ALA A 385 9.63 17.43 -20.23
CA ALA A 385 8.76 16.59 -21.04
C ALA A 385 9.55 15.51 -21.81
N GLY A 386 8.87 14.44 -22.20
CA GLY A 386 9.43 13.30 -22.92
C GLY A 386 8.50 12.77 -24.00
N LYS A 387 9.01 11.86 -24.85
CA LYS A 387 8.25 11.19 -25.91
C LYS A 387 8.67 9.72 -26.04
N GLY A 388 7.81 8.90 -26.62
CA GLY A 388 8.08 7.49 -26.91
C GLY A 388 7.46 6.53 -25.89
N ALA A 389 7.34 5.26 -26.27
CA ALA A 389 6.75 4.22 -25.42
C ALA A 389 7.58 3.97 -24.15
N THR A 390 8.88 4.21 -24.22
CA THR A 390 9.77 4.29 -23.06
C THR A 390 10.41 5.67 -22.99
N ALA A 391 10.54 6.20 -21.78
CA ALA A 391 11.22 7.46 -21.50
C ALA A 391 12.02 7.32 -20.20
N TYR A 392 12.98 8.21 -19.98
CA TYR A 392 13.65 8.32 -18.68
C TYR A 392 13.80 9.78 -18.30
N HIS A 393 13.86 10.03 -16.99
CA HIS A 393 14.06 11.36 -16.43
C HIS A 393 14.87 11.30 -15.13
N THR A 394 15.58 12.38 -14.82
CA THR A 394 16.36 12.55 -13.59
C THR A 394 15.90 13.80 -12.85
N TYR A 395 15.49 13.64 -11.60
CA TYR A 395 15.05 14.76 -10.76
C TYR A 395 16.24 15.33 -9.97
N SER A 396 16.41 16.65 -10.03
CA SER A 396 17.51 17.36 -9.37
C SER A 396 17.24 17.69 -7.89
N THR A 397 15.98 17.65 -7.47
CA THR A 397 15.58 17.94 -6.08
C THR A 397 14.62 16.88 -5.56
N ALA A 398 14.66 16.63 -4.25
CA ALA A 398 13.70 15.75 -3.59
C ALA A 398 12.32 16.44 -3.55
N GLY A 399 11.25 15.68 -3.77
CA GLY A 399 9.91 16.24 -3.92
C GLY A 399 8.91 15.24 -4.47
N SER A 400 7.67 15.71 -4.62
CA SER A 400 6.57 14.95 -5.20
C SER A 400 6.24 15.51 -6.58
N TYR A 401 6.28 14.68 -7.61
CA TYR A 401 6.13 15.08 -9.00
C TYR A 401 4.95 14.35 -9.64
N ASN A 402 4.01 15.10 -10.22
CA ASN A 402 2.87 14.51 -10.93
C ASN A 402 3.25 14.21 -12.38
N VAL A 403 3.42 12.93 -12.70
CA VAL A 403 3.79 12.47 -14.05
C VAL A 403 2.54 12.13 -14.82
N ILE A 404 2.39 12.73 -16.00
CA ILE A 404 1.25 12.52 -16.90
C ILE A 404 1.75 11.90 -18.20
N LEU A 405 1.18 10.75 -18.55
CA LEU A 405 1.27 10.12 -19.86
C LEU A 405 0.06 10.54 -20.69
N THR A 406 0.29 11.04 -21.91
CA THR A 406 -0.74 11.26 -22.92
C THR A 406 -0.44 10.41 -24.15
N THR A 407 -1.40 9.58 -24.53
CA THR A 407 -1.31 8.65 -25.66
C THR A 407 -2.34 9.01 -26.71
N ARG A 408 -1.93 9.07 -27.98
CA ARG A 408 -2.81 9.29 -29.13
C ARG A 408 -2.75 8.10 -30.07
N ASP A 409 -3.89 7.65 -30.58
CA ASP A 409 -3.93 6.58 -31.58
C ASP A 409 -3.87 7.11 -33.03
N SER A 410 -3.79 6.18 -33.98
CA SER A 410 -3.75 6.46 -35.43
C SER A 410 -5.10 6.29 -36.12
N SER A 411 -6.21 6.30 -35.36
CA SER A 411 -7.54 6.25 -35.97
C SER A 411 -7.84 7.55 -36.74
N PRO A 412 -8.76 7.57 -37.73
CA PRO A 412 -9.10 8.79 -38.47
C PRO A 412 -9.63 9.93 -37.59
N SER A 413 -10.32 9.60 -36.48
CA SER A 413 -10.79 10.55 -35.47
C SER A 413 -9.75 10.85 -34.38
N GLN A 414 -8.62 10.13 -34.37
CA GLN A 414 -7.48 10.28 -33.47
C GLN A 414 -7.85 10.38 -31.98
N GLN A 415 -8.17 9.24 -31.39
CA GLN A 415 -8.46 9.12 -29.96
C GLN A 415 -7.25 9.54 -29.11
N THR A 416 -7.51 10.15 -27.97
CA THR A 416 -6.50 10.54 -26.98
C THR A 416 -6.89 10.01 -25.60
N ALA A 417 -5.93 9.41 -24.90
CA ALA A 417 -6.09 8.90 -23.53
C ALA A 417 -4.97 9.44 -22.64
N THR A 418 -5.26 9.65 -21.36
CA THR A 418 -4.27 10.11 -20.37
C THR A 418 -4.21 9.20 -19.15
N SER A 419 -3.04 9.11 -18.54
CA SER A 419 -2.80 8.41 -17.28
C SER A 419 -1.85 9.25 -16.42
N GLN A 420 -2.10 9.29 -15.11
CA GLN A 420 -1.29 10.08 -14.17
C GLN A 420 -0.89 9.26 -12.95
N GLN A 421 0.34 9.46 -12.47
CA GLN A 421 0.81 8.95 -11.18
C GLN A 421 1.73 9.95 -10.50
N THR A 422 1.67 10.03 -9.17
CA THR A 422 2.57 10.84 -8.36
C THR A 422 3.81 10.05 -7.99
N ILE A 423 5.00 10.59 -8.30
CA ILE A 423 6.29 10.01 -7.97
C ILE A 423 6.96 10.82 -6.86
N ASN A 424 7.31 10.14 -5.77
CA ASN A 424 8.03 10.74 -4.65
C ASN A 424 9.53 10.45 -4.77
N VAL A 425 10.31 11.49 -5.02
CA VAL A 425 11.77 11.44 -5.10
C VAL A 425 12.35 11.84 -3.75
N THR A 426 13.21 11.00 -3.20
CA THR A 426 13.83 11.23 -1.88
C THR A 426 15.32 11.54 -2.00
N SER A 427 15.86 12.20 -0.98
CA SER A 427 17.32 12.39 -0.89
C SER A 427 17.99 11.07 -0.51
N PRO A 428 19.19 10.78 -1.06
CA PRO A 428 19.94 9.59 -0.68
C PRO A 428 20.10 9.50 0.84
N PRO A 429 19.97 8.31 1.45
CA PRO A 429 20.24 8.16 2.87
C PRO A 429 21.71 8.55 3.17
N PRO A 430 21.98 9.14 4.35
CA PRO A 430 23.35 9.44 4.75
C PRO A 430 24.20 8.16 4.82
N PRO A 431 25.50 8.23 4.48
CA PRO A 431 26.38 7.06 4.55
C PRO A 431 26.45 6.52 5.99
N PRO A 432 26.57 5.19 6.18
CA PRO A 432 26.71 4.60 7.51
C PRO A 432 27.96 5.17 8.23
N PRO A 433 27.92 5.32 9.56
CA PRO A 433 29.11 5.70 10.32
C PRO A 433 30.23 4.67 10.15
N SER A 434 31.45 5.13 9.91
CA SER A 434 32.64 4.30 9.79
C SER A 434 32.89 3.50 11.08
N LEU A 435 33.38 2.27 10.95
CA LEU A 435 33.79 1.45 12.09
C LEU A 435 34.93 2.14 12.87
N THR A 436 34.79 2.19 14.20
CA THR A 436 35.81 2.70 15.12
C THR A 436 36.05 1.69 16.25
N ALA A 437 37.30 1.59 16.71
CA ALA A 437 37.71 0.74 17.83
C ALA A 437 38.27 1.58 18.98
N SER A 438 38.13 1.11 20.22
CA SER A 438 38.75 1.67 21.42
C SER A 438 38.95 0.59 22.48
N PHE A 439 39.82 0.81 23.46
CA PHE A 439 39.93 -0.10 24.61
C PHE A 439 40.42 0.58 25.89
N THR A 440 40.19 -0.10 27.01
CA THR A 440 40.70 0.25 28.34
C THR A 440 41.51 -0.91 28.94
N TYR A 441 42.34 -0.63 29.94
CA TYR A 441 43.14 -1.62 30.66
C TYR A 441 43.20 -1.31 32.17
N SER A 442 43.35 -2.36 32.98
CA SER A 442 43.21 -2.31 34.45
C SER A 442 44.41 -1.72 35.20
N VAL A 443 45.64 -1.90 34.70
CA VAL A 443 46.87 -1.47 35.36
C VAL A 443 47.71 -0.65 34.39
N ALA A 444 48.00 0.61 34.74
CA ALA A 444 48.73 1.52 33.86
C ALA A 444 50.23 1.24 33.80
N ASN A 445 50.82 0.81 34.92
CA ASN A 445 52.26 0.56 35.08
C ASN A 445 52.50 -0.81 35.73
N PRO A 446 52.23 -1.93 35.03
CA PRO A 446 52.36 -3.26 35.62
C PRO A 446 53.82 -3.63 35.94
N ALA A 447 54.03 -4.42 37.00
CA ALA A 447 55.29 -5.15 37.20
C ALA A 447 55.38 -6.40 36.31
N THR A 448 56.60 -6.86 36.05
CA THR A 448 56.82 -8.20 35.48
C THR A 448 56.07 -9.27 36.27
N GLY A 449 55.27 -10.08 35.60
CA GLY A 449 54.46 -11.14 36.21
C GLY A 449 53.07 -10.71 36.68
N GLU A 450 52.73 -9.41 36.61
CA GLU A 450 51.40 -8.90 36.94
C GLU A 450 50.41 -9.09 35.77
N THR A 451 49.16 -9.42 36.06
CA THR A 451 48.11 -9.61 35.05
C THR A 451 47.43 -8.29 34.70
N VAL A 452 47.42 -7.93 33.42
CA VAL A 452 46.68 -6.78 32.89
C VAL A 452 45.43 -7.29 32.16
N SER A 453 44.26 -6.89 32.65
CA SER A 453 42.98 -7.07 31.95
C SER A 453 42.70 -5.93 30.98
N PHE A 454 42.33 -6.27 29.75
CA PHE A 454 41.96 -5.37 28.64
C PHE A 454 40.49 -5.54 28.27
N THR A 455 39.82 -4.45 27.90
CA THR A 455 38.41 -4.47 27.44
C THR A 455 38.26 -3.59 26.21
N GLY A 456 37.88 -4.19 25.09
CA GLY A 456 37.71 -3.56 23.79
C GLY A 456 36.25 -3.17 23.52
N SER A 457 36.06 -2.10 22.76
CA SER A 457 34.78 -1.55 22.34
C SER A 457 34.78 -1.18 20.86
N ALA A 458 33.62 -1.30 20.22
CA ALA A 458 33.43 -1.00 18.80
C ALA A 458 32.16 -0.17 18.59
N SER A 459 32.18 0.75 17.62
CA SER A 459 31.01 1.54 17.20
C SER A 459 31.06 1.83 15.70
N GLY A 460 29.90 2.11 15.09
CA GLY A 460 29.79 2.21 13.63
C GLY A 460 29.91 0.85 12.93
N GLY A 461 30.05 0.84 11.61
CA GLY A 461 30.14 -0.40 10.82
C GLY A 461 28.92 -1.32 10.96
N THR A 462 29.09 -2.61 10.65
CA THR A 462 28.01 -3.62 10.66
C THR A 462 28.27 -4.76 11.66
N SER A 463 27.37 -4.96 12.63
CA SER A 463 27.47 -6.06 13.61
C SER A 463 27.21 -7.45 12.98
N PRO A 464 27.73 -8.56 13.53
CA PRO A 464 28.54 -8.67 14.75
C PRO A 464 30.02 -8.28 14.54
N TYR A 465 30.69 -7.91 15.63
CA TYR A 465 32.12 -7.55 15.63
C TYR A 465 32.99 -8.72 16.09
N SER A 466 34.18 -8.82 15.53
CA SER A 466 35.25 -9.70 16.00
C SER A 466 36.45 -8.87 16.47
N TYR A 467 37.11 -9.34 17.53
CA TYR A 467 38.19 -8.64 18.22
C TYR A 467 39.45 -9.48 18.21
N SER A 468 40.57 -8.87 17.84
CA SER A 468 41.90 -9.47 17.87
C SER A 468 42.87 -8.53 18.58
N TRP A 469 43.66 -9.08 19.49
CA TRP A 469 44.62 -8.36 20.30
C TRP A 469 46.04 -8.77 19.93
N ASN A 470 46.93 -7.80 19.84
CA ASN A 470 48.38 -8.00 19.84
C ASN A 470 48.96 -7.23 21.01
N PHE A 471 49.65 -7.91 21.93
CA PHE A 471 50.15 -7.30 23.16
C PHE A 471 51.55 -6.68 23.02
N GLY A 472 52.17 -6.76 21.84
CA GLY A 472 53.49 -6.17 21.56
C GLY A 472 54.68 -7.04 21.97
N ASP A 473 54.47 -8.24 22.51
CA ASP A 473 55.49 -9.20 22.96
C ASP A 473 55.42 -10.54 22.20
N SER A 474 54.86 -10.50 20.98
CA SER A 474 54.55 -11.67 20.13
C SER A 474 53.39 -12.56 20.64
N GLN A 475 52.70 -12.17 21.70
CA GLN A 475 51.48 -12.84 22.16
C GLN A 475 50.23 -12.13 21.63
N SER A 476 49.16 -12.90 21.48
CA SER A 476 47.88 -12.42 20.95
C SER A 476 46.69 -13.06 21.68
N SER A 477 45.52 -12.44 21.55
CA SER A 477 44.27 -12.97 22.08
C SER A 477 43.09 -12.56 21.21
N THR A 478 41.92 -13.13 21.47
CA THR A 478 40.67 -12.82 20.77
C THR A 478 39.53 -12.62 21.75
N GLY A 479 38.46 -11.97 21.29
CA GLY A 479 37.29 -11.64 22.11
C GLY A 479 37.32 -10.21 22.63
N SER A 480 36.16 -9.70 23.07
CA SER A 480 36.00 -8.31 23.51
C SER A 480 36.76 -7.98 24.80
N SER A 481 37.22 -8.99 25.53
CA SER A 481 38.06 -8.85 26.72
C SER A 481 39.20 -9.85 26.67
N ALA A 482 40.39 -9.45 27.13
CA ALA A 482 41.56 -10.33 27.20
C ALA A 482 42.39 -10.04 28.45
N ASN A 483 43.07 -11.06 28.98
CA ASN A 483 44.04 -10.92 30.07
C ASN A 483 45.43 -11.26 29.53
N HIS A 484 46.45 -10.51 29.94
CA HIS A 484 47.83 -10.77 29.53
C HIS A 484 48.82 -10.51 30.66
N VAL A 485 49.94 -11.23 30.66
CA VAL A 485 51.03 -11.11 31.63
C VAL A 485 52.34 -10.91 30.90
N TYR A 486 53.03 -9.82 31.19
CA TYR A 486 54.35 -9.52 30.63
C TYR A 486 55.45 -10.11 31.52
N GLN A 487 56.29 -10.99 30.95
CA GLN A 487 57.34 -11.68 31.71
C GLN A 487 58.66 -10.90 31.79
N ASN A 488 58.86 -9.94 30.89
CA ASN A 488 60.08 -9.15 30.80
C ASN A 488 59.75 -7.66 30.95
N THR A 489 60.73 -6.88 31.42
CA THR A 489 60.62 -5.42 31.46
C THR A 489 60.70 -4.85 30.05
N GLY A 490 59.93 -3.81 29.76
CA GLY A 490 59.93 -3.18 28.44
C GLY A 490 58.75 -2.26 28.21
N THR A 491 58.72 -1.61 27.05
CA THR A 491 57.54 -0.88 26.57
C THR A 491 56.90 -1.67 25.44
N TYR A 492 55.64 -2.00 25.61
CA TYR A 492 54.86 -2.84 24.71
C TYR A 492 53.74 -2.03 24.07
N THR A 493 53.59 -2.14 22.75
CA THR A 493 52.51 -1.50 22.02
C THR A 493 51.36 -2.48 21.86
N VAL A 494 50.27 -2.24 22.59
CA VAL A 494 49.05 -3.05 22.51
C VAL A 494 48.17 -2.51 21.39
N VAL A 495 47.80 -3.39 20.47
CA VAL A 495 46.91 -3.08 19.34
C VAL A 495 45.65 -3.94 19.47
N LEU A 496 44.50 -3.28 19.58
CA LEU A 496 43.21 -3.90 19.35
C LEU A 496 42.83 -3.69 17.89
N MET A 497 42.48 -4.77 17.20
CA MET A 497 41.86 -4.74 15.88
C MET A 497 40.43 -5.26 15.97
N VAL A 498 39.49 -4.49 15.47
CA VAL A 498 38.07 -4.85 15.35
C VAL A 498 37.73 -5.03 13.88
N THR A 499 37.07 -6.14 13.56
CA THR A 499 36.52 -6.41 12.22
C THR A 499 35.00 -6.48 12.30
N ASP A 500 34.30 -5.76 11.43
CA ASP A 500 32.85 -5.84 11.28
C ASP A 500 32.43 -7.03 10.38
N SER A 501 31.13 -7.30 10.27
CA SER A 501 30.63 -8.45 9.49
C SER A 501 30.85 -8.34 7.98
N LEU A 502 31.21 -7.15 7.48
CA LEU A 502 31.53 -6.89 6.07
C LEU A 502 33.04 -6.90 5.80
N GLY A 503 33.86 -7.13 6.81
CA GLY A 503 35.31 -7.17 6.70
C GLY A 503 36.01 -5.81 6.83
N HIS A 504 35.30 -4.75 7.22
CA HIS A 504 35.94 -3.48 7.53
C HIS A 504 36.74 -3.58 8.82
N LEU A 505 37.89 -2.90 8.85
CA LEU A 505 38.84 -2.95 9.96
C LEU A 505 38.97 -1.60 10.63
N ALA A 506 39.01 -1.60 11.97
CA ALA A 506 39.40 -0.46 12.78
C ALA A 506 40.42 -0.92 13.83
N ASN A 507 41.38 -0.05 14.14
CA ASN A 507 42.38 -0.33 15.17
C ASN A 507 42.38 0.76 16.25
N ALA A 508 42.78 0.35 17.45
CA ALA A 508 43.11 1.22 18.56
C ALA A 508 44.45 0.75 19.15
N THR A 509 45.27 1.70 19.61
CA THR A 509 46.63 1.42 20.06
C THR A 509 46.94 2.16 21.37
N HIS A 510 47.55 1.47 22.33
CA HIS A 510 48.12 2.07 23.55
C HIS A 510 49.50 1.47 23.85
N THR A 511 50.36 2.23 24.51
CA THR A 511 51.67 1.76 25.01
C THR A 511 51.60 1.45 26.50
N ILE A 512 52.09 0.28 26.90
CA ILE A 512 52.20 -0.15 28.30
C ILE A 512 53.68 -0.33 28.63
N THR A 513 54.12 0.29 29.72
CA THR A 513 55.49 0.15 30.22
C THR A 513 55.50 -0.79 31.43
N VAL A 514 56.22 -1.90 31.30
CA VAL A 514 56.37 -2.94 32.32
C VAL A 514 57.70 -2.74 33.02
N SER A 515 57.65 -2.54 34.33
CA SER A 515 58.84 -2.36 35.18
C SER A 515 59.20 -3.66 35.91
N ALA A 516 60.43 -3.77 36.41
CA ALA A 516 60.82 -4.93 37.21
C ALA A 516 59.99 -4.96 38.50
N ALA A 517 59.71 -6.14 39.06
CA ALA A 517 59.03 -6.22 40.35
C ALA A 517 59.80 -5.44 41.44
N LEU A 518 59.09 -4.60 42.18
CA LEU A 518 59.67 -3.81 43.28
C LEU A 518 60.03 -4.72 44.47
N SER A 519 61.26 -4.65 44.92
CA SER A 519 61.78 -5.38 46.08
C SER A 519 62.38 -4.42 47.10
N ALA A 520 62.17 -4.69 48.38
CA ALA A 520 62.72 -3.91 49.48
C ALA A 520 63.31 -4.82 50.56
N THR A 521 64.46 -4.41 51.07
CA THR A 521 65.14 -5.00 52.22
C THR A 521 65.71 -3.89 53.10
N TYR A 522 66.13 -4.21 54.32
CA TYR A 522 66.86 -3.26 55.13
C TYR A 522 67.87 -3.94 56.05
N THR A 523 68.83 -3.14 56.51
CA THR A 523 69.78 -3.51 57.56
C THR A 523 69.64 -2.56 58.74
N TYR A 524 70.11 -2.99 59.91
CA TYR A 524 70.16 -2.13 61.09
C TYR A 524 71.45 -2.35 61.89
N THR A 525 71.90 -1.30 62.59
CA THR A 525 73.08 -1.36 63.47
C THR A 525 72.85 -0.50 64.73
N PRO A 526 73.33 -0.92 65.92
CA PRO A 526 74.07 -2.16 66.21
C PRO A 526 73.18 -3.42 66.16
N SER A 527 73.79 -4.60 65.97
CA SER A 527 73.08 -5.90 65.92
C SER A 527 72.43 -6.29 67.26
N ASN A 528 72.92 -5.73 68.36
CA ASN A 528 72.44 -5.97 69.72
C ASN A 528 72.11 -4.62 70.37
N PRO A 529 71.00 -3.97 69.97
CA PRO A 529 70.64 -2.67 70.50
C PRO A 529 70.25 -2.75 71.97
N THR A 530 70.63 -1.73 72.73
CA THR A 530 70.18 -1.55 74.11
C THR A 530 69.23 -0.36 74.19
N VAL A 531 68.42 -0.30 75.24
CA VAL A 531 67.49 0.82 75.47
C VAL A 531 68.20 2.17 75.36
N VAL A 532 67.49 3.17 74.84
CA VAL A 532 67.93 4.56 74.60
C VAL A 532 69.14 4.76 73.67
N VAL A 533 69.76 3.69 73.17
CA VAL A 533 70.81 3.79 72.15
C VAL A 533 70.18 3.92 70.76
N PRO A 534 70.59 4.89 69.93
CA PRO A 534 70.11 5.02 68.56
C PRO A 534 70.46 3.80 67.70
N VAL A 535 69.43 3.18 67.11
CA VAL A 535 69.54 2.14 66.09
C VAL A 535 69.43 2.81 64.72
N GLN A 536 70.43 2.63 63.88
CA GLN A 536 70.41 3.13 62.50
C GLN A 536 69.82 2.07 61.58
N PHE A 537 68.73 2.40 60.90
CA PHE A 537 68.10 1.60 59.85
C PHE A 537 68.47 2.13 58.48
N THR A 538 68.82 1.24 57.56
CA THR A 538 69.13 1.58 56.16
C THR A 538 68.34 0.69 55.21
N ALA A 539 67.44 1.28 54.44
CA ALA A 539 66.65 0.62 53.42
C ALA A 539 67.42 0.46 52.11
N ILE A 540 67.17 -0.65 51.43
CA ILE A 540 67.66 -0.95 50.08
C ILE A 540 66.43 -1.34 49.25
N ALA A 541 66.16 -0.58 48.20
CA ALA A 541 65.11 -0.86 47.23
C ALA A 541 65.70 -1.16 45.86
N THR A 542 65.18 -2.17 45.18
CA THR A 542 65.57 -2.57 43.82
C THR A 542 64.32 -2.90 43.00
N GLY A 543 64.45 -2.92 41.67
CA GLY A 543 63.29 -3.07 40.77
C GLY A 543 62.38 -1.84 40.77
N GLY A 544 61.14 -1.97 40.32
CA GLY A 544 60.21 -0.84 40.15
C GLY A 544 60.78 0.32 39.34
N THR A 545 60.29 1.52 39.61
CA THR A 545 60.66 2.78 38.94
C THR A 545 61.12 3.82 39.95
N GLN A 546 62.36 4.31 39.83
CA GLN A 546 62.87 5.38 40.69
C GLN A 546 62.19 6.74 40.42
N PRO A 547 62.14 7.66 41.40
CA PRO A 547 62.63 7.55 42.78
C PRO A 547 61.73 6.71 43.70
N TYR A 548 62.30 6.18 44.78
CA TYR A 548 61.55 5.46 45.82
C TYR A 548 61.23 6.36 47.01
N SER A 549 60.10 6.09 47.66
CA SER A 549 59.72 6.64 48.96
C SER A 549 59.71 5.52 50.00
N TYR A 550 60.16 5.85 51.21
CA TYR A 550 60.37 4.88 52.30
C TYR A 550 59.59 5.32 53.53
N SER A 551 58.85 4.39 54.12
CA SER A 551 58.15 4.57 55.39
C SER A 551 58.40 3.39 56.31
N TRP A 552 58.52 3.69 57.60
CA TRP A 552 58.90 2.75 58.63
C TRP A 552 57.84 2.74 59.73
N ASP A 553 57.52 1.54 60.20
CA ASP A 553 56.88 1.30 61.50
C ASP A 553 57.91 0.56 62.36
N PHE A 554 58.26 1.14 63.51
CA PHE A 554 59.29 0.59 64.38
C PHE A 554 58.77 -0.48 65.35
N GLY A 555 57.46 -0.75 65.35
CA GLY A 555 56.83 -1.78 66.18
C GLY A 555 56.59 -1.37 67.64
N ASP A 556 56.94 -0.14 68.02
CA ASP A 556 56.71 0.45 69.35
C ASP A 556 55.65 1.56 69.35
N GLY A 557 54.90 1.69 68.24
CA GLY A 557 53.90 2.73 68.03
C GLY A 557 54.44 4.00 67.39
N THR A 558 55.73 4.06 67.07
CA THR A 558 56.34 5.18 66.34
C THR A 558 56.62 4.84 64.88
N THR A 559 56.68 5.87 64.03
CA THR A 559 56.91 5.74 62.59
C THR A 559 58.01 6.68 62.12
N GLY A 560 58.51 6.46 60.91
CA GLY A 560 59.52 7.32 60.31
C GLY A 560 59.56 7.24 58.79
N ASN A 561 60.34 8.14 58.17
CA ASN A 561 60.47 8.23 56.71
C ASN A 561 61.92 8.45 56.29
N GLY A 562 62.27 7.96 55.11
CA GLY A 562 63.60 8.12 54.50
C GLY A 562 64.36 6.80 54.34
N ALA A 563 65.30 6.79 53.41
CA ALA A 563 66.11 5.61 53.10
C ALA A 563 67.08 5.22 54.24
N SER A 564 67.49 6.20 55.06
CA SER A 564 68.29 5.98 56.26
C SER A 564 67.67 6.78 57.41
N ILE A 565 67.41 6.13 58.54
CA ILE A 565 66.74 6.72 59.69
C ILE A 565 67.27 6.15 61.00
N SER A 566 67.32 6.99 62.03
CA SER A 566 67.68 6.60 63.38
C SER A 566 66.45 6.50 64.27
N HIS A 567 66.35 5.45 65.07
CA HIS A 567 65.29 5.29 66.07
C HIS A 567 65.82 4.69 67.38
N SER A 568 65.26 5.09 68.52
CA SER A 568 65.67 4.63 69.85
C SER A 568 64.47 4.06 70.62
N TYR A 569 64.64 2.88 71.18
CA TYR A 569 63.62 2.21 71.97
C TYR A 569 63.78 2.53 73.46
N LEU A 570 62.69 2.96 74.10
CA LEU A 570 62.69 3.36 75.51
C LEU A 570 62.66 2.19 76.49
N LEU A 571 62.07 1.07 76.07
CA LEU A 571 61.88 -0.13 76.89
C LEU A 571 62.53 -1.35 76.24
N PRO A 572 63.06 -2.30 77.03
CA PRO A 572 63.54 -3.57 76.49
C PRO A 572 62.35 -4.38 75.95
N GLY A 573 62.55 -5.10 74.86
CA GLY A 573 61.48 -5.85 74.20
C GLY A 573 61.85 -6.32 72.80
N THR A 574 60.95 -7.09 72.19
CA THR A 574 61.05 -7.52 70.80
C THR A 574 60.08 -6.69 69.97
N TYR A 575 60.60 -5.98 68.98
CA TYR A 575 59.83 -5.09 68.11
C TYR A 575 59.86 -5.60 66.68
N THR A 576 58.70 -5.66 66.02
CA THR A 576 58.61 -5.96 64.59
C THR A 576 58.75 -4.66 63.82
N VAL A 577 59.86 -4.50 63.12
CA VAL A 577 60.10 -3.34 62.27
C VAL A 577 59.56 -3.65 60.87
N THR A 578 58.74 -2.77 60.33
CA THR A 578 58.16 -2.89 58.99
C THR A 578 58.63 -1.74 58.12
N LEU A 579 59.25 -2.08 56.99
CA LEU A 579 59.61 -1.14 55.93
C LEU A 579 58.59 -1.27 54.80
N THR A 580 57.97 -0.15 54.43
CA THR A 580 57.13 -0.02 53.23
C THR A 580 57.84 0.89 52.23
N VAL A 581 58.04 0.40 51.01
CA VAL A 581 58.64 1.16 49.90
C VAL A 581 57.62 1.32 48.80
N VAL A 582 57.47 2.56 48.32
CA VAL A 582 56.63 2.89 47.15
C VAL A 582 57.50 3.52 46.07
N ASP A 583 57.38 3.04 44.84
CA ASP A 583 58.10 3.56 43.69
C ASP A 583 57.38 4.75 43.01
N ALA A 584 57.99 5.35 42.00
CA ALA A 584 57.45 6.52 41.30
C ALA A 584 56.14 6.25 40.54
N ASN A 585 55.85 4.98 40.23
CA ASN A 585 54.64 4.55 39.54
C ASN A 585 53.55 4.05 40.50
N GLY A 586 53.79 4.13 41.82
CA GLY A 586 52.86 3.74 42.86
C GLY A 586 52.91 2.27 43.24
N LEU A 587 53.84 1.48 42.68
CA LEU A 587 54.03 0.09 43.13
C LEU A 587 54.52 0.11 44.57
N THR A 588 53.92 -0.72 45.41
CA THR A 588 54.19 -0.78 46.84
C THR A 588 54.67 -2.17 47.23
N THR A 589 55.74 -2.24 48.03
CA THR A 589 56.21 -3.50 48.63
C THR A 589 56.53 -3.29 50.11
N THR A 590 56.37 -4.34 50.90
CA THR A 590 56.57 -4.32 52.36
C THR A 590 57.46 -5.46 52.79
N THR A 591 58.39 -5.19 53.69
CA THR A 591 59.23 -6.20 54.34
C THR A 591 59.28 -5.97 55.84
N SER A 592 59.48 -7.02 56.64
CA SER A 592 59.51 -6.89 58.10
C SER A 592 60.50 -7.87 58.73
N ALA A 593 61.14 -7.44 59.82
CA ALA A 593 62.01 -8.27 60.64
C ALA A 593 61.89 -7.86 62.12
N THR A 594 62.09 -8.83 63.01
CA THR A 594 62.08 -8.58 64.45
C THR A 594 63.46 -8.16 64.94
N ILE A 595 63.49 -7.21 65.86
CA ILE A 595 64.69 -6.79 66.58
C ILE A 595 64.46 -6.91 68.09
N THR A 596 65.50 -7.31 68.82
CA THR A 596 65.44 -7.48 70.28
C THR A 596 66.30 -6.42 70.95
N VAL A 597 65.66 -5.55 71.75
CA VAL A 597 66.31 -4.48 72.51
C VAL A 597 66.47 -4.93 73.95
N THR A 598 67.70 -4.90 74.47
CA THR A 598 68.02 -5.33 75.84
C THR A 598 68.22 -4.15 76.79
N ALA A 599 68.10 -4.40 78.11
CA ALA A 599 68.36 -3.38 79.11
C ALA A 599 69.87 -3.03 79.17
N SER A 600 70.19 -1.77 79.45
CA SER A 600 71.57 -1.33 79.68
C SER A 600 72.12 -1.93 80.99
N VAL A 601 73.27 -2.62 80.95
CA VAL A 601 73.94 -3.13 82.15
C VAL A 601 74.53 -1.94 82.95
N PRO A 602 74.23 -1.77 84.25
CA PRO A 602 74.84 -0.71 85.06
C PRO A 602 76.35 -0.96 85.23
N LEU A 603 77.18 0.03 84.90
CA LEU A 603 78.61 0.01 85.19
C LEU A 603 78.82 0.13 86.71
N THR A 604 79.33 -0.92 87.35
CA THR A 604 79.78 -0.86 88.75
C THR A 604 81.12 -0.14 88.83
N THR A 605 81.16 1.04 89.45
CA THR A 605 82.39 1.81 89.69
C THR A 605 83.12 1.25 90.93
N THR A 606 84.22 0.52 90.72
CA THR A 606 85.19 0.21 91.77
C THR A 606 86.36 1.18 91.71
N THR A 607 86.49 2.03 92.73
CA THR A 607 87.65 2.91 92.93
C THR A 607 88.82 2.14 93.54
N ALA A 608 89.97 2.09 92.86
CA ALA A 608 91.24 1.67 93.46
C ALA A 608 92.36 2.64 93.00
N THR A 609 92.92 3.38 93.96
CA THR A 609 94.12 4.23 93.80
C THR A 609 95.36 3.49 94.28
N SER A 610 96.42 3.42 93.45
CA SER A 610 97.82 3.20 93.86
C SER A 610 98.81 3.40 92.70
N PRO A 611 100.11 3.61 92.97
CA PRO A 611 100.85 4.82 92.54
C PRO A 611 101.86 4.58 91.39
N VAL A 612 102.39 5.66 90.81
CA VAL A 612 103.61 5.62 89.98
C VAL A 612 104.52 6.82 90.29
N THR A 613 105.72 6.50 90.79
CA THR A 613 106.94 7.32 90.78
C THR A 613 107.71 7.12 89.47
N VAL A 614 108.22 8.19 88.83
CA VAL A 614 109.48 8.15 88.04
C VAL A 614 110.17 9.54 88.03
N THR A 615 111.39 9.58 88.59
CA THR A 615 112.50 10.56 88.44
C THR A 615 113.12 10.50 87.04
N SER A 616 113.85 11.44 86.42
CA SER A 616 114.85 12.46 86.79
C SER A 616 115.11 13.35 85.54
N GLY A 617 115.33 14.66 85.63
CA GLY A 617 116.66 15.32 85.74
C GLY A 617 117.26 15.67 84.36
N ILE A 618 118.03 16.73 84.04
CA ILE A 618 118.79 17.85 84.66
C ILE A 618 119.10 18.79 83.43
N ALA A 619 119.13 20.14 83.48
CA ALA A 619 120.28 21.00 83.85
C ALA A 619 119.99 22.49 83.59
N GLY A 620 120.55 23.40 84.39
CA GLY A 620 120.82 24.79 83.96
C GLY A 620 120.90 25.85 85.05
N HIS A 621 122.11 26.00 85.63
CA HIS A 621 122.66 27.12 86.44
C HIS A 621 122.21 27.36 87.89
#